data_AF-A0A9E3VF65-F1
#
_entry.id   AF-A0A9E3VF65-F1
#
_cell.length_a   1.000
_cell.length_b   1.000
_cell.length_c   1.000
_cell.angle_alpha   90.00
_cell.angle_beta   90.00
_cell.angle_gamma   90.00
#
_symmetry.space_group_name_H-M   'P 1'
#
loop_
_entity.id
_entity.type
_entity.pdbx_description
1 polymer ?
#
loop_
_entity_poly.entity_id
_entity_poly.type
_entity_poly.pdbx_seq_one_letter_code
_entity_poly.pdbx_strand_id
1 'polypeptide(L)'
;MTPASSRGSRAWHTVAAAAFASALATGVLPEALPAQAAALARADSALVGRILLAEDRRDVADPALAEGRAHPDARVRALAERAVGRIQDPQFAARTQGPALRPPPTWVEPAWRIRYRQLAALRDDCAALRLAAADSAWPVRLRAAQLVRGSCAGDEALVQTFARWIREMPTDVSRRPRGGVSWQAGAQALVALARVAPQEARWAMARFTSDRDAHLRQYAARAAALLQDTVTLRQLARDRDDNVAETAIPLLRTLTGHADDALFVAALSREGAQVVRAAAEAVTGSARGDAGPAAQRAFERFVQRANASERDARLALLAAAGRPASEDRPPPVRATLPREAVALALGRELRLRVTMDKRSGGGTFDVRLRGDVAPLMAARLYALARDGYYDGLRWHRVEHDFVIQGGSPGANEYVGLAQYLRDELGTVPHARGTLGMSTRGHDTGDAQWFVNLRDNARLDRDYTVWGEVVSGIAVVDGILEGDLIKKIRPLRP
;
A
#
# COMPACT_ATOMS: atom_id res chain seq x y z
N MET A 1 37.73 14.24 59.06
CA MET A 1 38.66 13.23 58.52
C MET A 1 38.40 13.10 57.03
N THR A 2 39.38 13.56 56.25
CA THR A 2 39.75 13.23 54.86
C THR A 2 38.68 12.91 53.78
N PRO A 3 38.71 13.64 52.64
CA PRO A 3 37.93 13.34 51.44
C PRO A 3 38.69 12.38 50.49
N ALA A 4 37.97 11.51 49.78
CA ALA A 4 38.54 10.69 48.72
C ALA A 4 38.17 11.24 47.33
N SER A 5 39.20 11.32 46.49
CA SER A 5 39.34 12.03 45.23
C SER A 5 38.48 11.55 44.06
N SER A 6 37.99 12.50 43.28
CA SER A 6 37.61 12.32 41.88
C SER A 6 38.86 12.34 40.97
N ARG A 7 39.24 11.18 40.44
CA ARG A 7 40.12 11.06 39.27
C ARG A 7 39.60 9.95 38.37
N GLY A 8 38.90 10.32 37.31
CA GLY A 8 38.40 9.36 36.31
C GLY A 8 37.86 9.97 35.02
N SER A 9 37.83 11.31 34.86
CA SER A 9 37.21 11.98 33.70
C SER A 9 38.21 12.57 32.69
N ARG A 10 39.51 12.26 32.76
CA ARG A 10 40.52 12.82 31.82
C ARG A 10 41.09 11.85 30.78
N ALA A 11 40.60 10.62 30.68
CA ALA A 11 41.10 9.64 29.70
C ALA A 11 40.25 9.54 28.41
N TRP A 12 39.03 10.09 28.39
CA TRP A 12 38.11 9.95 27.25
C TRP A 12 38.18 11.11 26.24
N HIS A 13 38.82 12.24 26.60
CA HIS A 13 38.93 13.41 25.72
C HIS A 13 40.24 13.48 24.92
N THR A 14 41.23 12.64 25.23
CA THR A 14 42.51 12.58 24.48
C THR A 14 42.52 11.56 23.35
N VAL A 15 41.67 10.52 23.38
CA VAL A 15 41.58 9.53 22.29
C VAL A 15 40.75 10.07 21.11
N ALA A 16 39.71 10.87 21.37
CA ALA A 16 38.88 11.48 20.34
C ALA A 16 39.59 12.64 19.59
N ALA A 17 40.50 13.36 20.25
CA ALA A 17 41.25 14.45 19.63
C ALA A 17 42.41 13.94 18.74
N ALA A 18 43.04 12.81 19.09
CA ALA A 18 44.11 12.21 18.28
C ALA A 18 43.59 11.59 16.97
N ALA A 19 42.38 11.02 16.98
CA ALA A 19 41.75 10.44 15.79
C ALA A 19 41.31 11.51 14.78
N PHE A 20 40.96 12.73 15.24
CA PHE A 20 40.61 13.85 14.38
C PHE A 20 41.84 14.54 13.76
N ALA A 21 42.97 14.56 14.48
CA ALA A 21 44.21 15.17 14.00
C ALA A 21 44.97 14.30 12.98
N SER A 22 44.86 12.96 13.03
CA SER A 22 45.47 12.08 12.01
C SER A 22 44.74 12.08 10.66
N ALA A 23 43.48 12.51 10.61
CA ALA A 23 42.72 12.63 9.37
C ALA A 23 43.08 13.88 8.54
N LEU A 24 43.79 14.85 9.12
CA LEU A 24 44.24 16.08 8.43
C LEU A 24 45.67 15.98 7.88
N ALA A 25 46.41 14.90 8.19
CA ALA A 25 47.82 14.76 7.81
C ALA A 25 48.09 13.83 6.61
N THR A 26 47.09 13.11 6.09
CA THR A 26 47.29 12.16 4.98
C THR A 26 46.68 12.57 3.65
N GLY A 27 45.90 13.66 3.58
CA GLY A 27 45.51 14.26 2.30
C GLY A 27 44.77 13.33 1.33
N VAL A 28 44.21 12.20 1.79
CA VAL A 28 43.38 11.31 0.99
C VAL A 28 41.95 11.48 1.47
N LEU A 29 41.24 12.44 0.86
CA LEU A 29 39.78 12.37 0.79
C LEU A 29 39.43 11.00 0.18
N PRO A 30 38.42 10.26 0.69
CA PRO A 30 37.90 9.14 -0.07
C PRO A 30 37.51 9.68 -1.43
N GLU A 31 38.16 9.16 -2.49
CA GLU A 31 37.84 9.51 -3.86
C GLU A 31 36.33 9.50 -4.01
N ALA A 32 35.77 10.64 -4.39
CA ALA A 32 34.42 10.69 -4.91
C ALA A 32 34.36 9.60 -6.00
N LEU A 33 33.47 8.62 -5.83
CA LEU A 33 33.25 7.57 -6.82
C LEU A 33 33.26 8.20 -8.21
N PRO A 34 34.14 7.74 -9.12
CA PRO A 34 34.37 8.43 -10.37
C PRO A 34 33.05 8.67 -11.10
N ALA A 35 32.87 9.92 -11.52
CA ALA A 35 31.78 10.32 -12.39
C ALA A 35 31.78 9.39 -13.62
N GLN A 36 30.66 8.69 -13.80
CA GLN A 36 30.40 7.69 -14.85
C GLN A 36 31.40 6.52 -14.86
N ALA A 37 31.19 5.57 -13.95
CA ALA A 37 31.79 4.23 -14.03
C ALA A 37 31.61 3.65 -15.44
N ALA A 38 32.68 3.09 -16.01
CA ALA A 38 32.66 2.48 -17.33
C ALA A 38 31.48 1.51 -17.50
N ALA A 39 30.83 1.58 -18.67
CA ALA A 39 29.74 0.68 -19.01
C ALA A 39 30.26 -0.76 -18.96
N LEU A 40 29.57 -1.62 -18.22
CA LEU A 40 29.90 -3.04 -18.15
C LEU A 40 29.82 -3.69 -19.54
N ALA A 41 30.62 -4.73 -19.78
CA ALA A 41 30.51 -5.50 -21.00
C ALA A 41 29.14 -6.20 -21.07
N ARG A 42 28.76 -6.65 -22.27
CA ARG A 42 27.52 -7.42 -22.47
C ARG A 42 27.53 -8.72 -21.65
N ALA A 43 28.69 -9.36 -21.53
CA ALA A 43 28.86 -10.58 -20.73
C ALA A 43 28.60 -10.32 -19.24
N ASP A 44 29.19 -9.26 -18.68
CA ASP A 44 29.00 -8.89 -17.27
C ASP A 44 27.54 -8.53 -16.99
N SER A 45 26.87 -7.84 -17.93
CA SER A 45 25.44 -7.54 -17.82
C SER A 45 24.57 -8.81 -17.79
N ALA A 46 24.94 -9.84 -18.56
CA ALA A 46 24.26 -11.12 -18.56
C ALA A 46 24.51 -11.90 -17.26
N LEU A 47 25.74 -11.86 -16.72
CA LEU A 47 26.07 -12.42 -15.41
C LEU A 47 25.24 -11.77 -14.30
N VAL A 48 25.15 -10.44 -14.27
CA VAL A 48 24.30 -9.71 -13.31
C VAL A 48 22.84 -10.16 -13.43
N GLY A 49 22.32 -10.30 -14.64
CA GLY A 49 20.97 -10.83 -14.86
C GLY A 49 20.76 -12.22 -14.26
N ARG A 50 21.74 -13.13 -14.42
CA ARG A 50 21.70 -14.46 -13.79
C ARG A 50 21.77 -14.39 -12.26
N ILE A 51 22.62 -13.54 -11.69
CA ILE A 51 22.70 -13.33 -10.23
C ILE A 51 21.35 -12.88 -9.66
N LEU A 52 20.69 -11.91 -10.32
CA LEU A 52 19.38 -11.44 -9.88
C LEU A 52 18.30 -12.54 -9.96
N LEU A 53 18.35 -13.38 -11.00
CA LEU A 53 17.43 -14.52 -11.14
C LEU A 53 17.70 -15.62 -10.11
N ALA A 54 18.97 -15.89 -9.79
CA ALA A 54 19.34 -16.82 -8.72
C ALA A 54 18.85 -16.32 -7.36
N GLU A 55 18.99 -15.02 -7.09
CA GLU A 55 18.43 -14.35 -5.91
C GLU A 55 16.91 -14.53 -5.85
N ASP A 56 16.17 -14.18 -6.91
CA ASP A 56 14.71 -14.32 -6.99
C ASP A 56 14.24 -15.78 -6.75
N ARG A 57 14.98 -16.76 -7.29
CA ARG A 57 14.65 -18.19 -7.19
C ARG A 57 15.10 -18.87 -5.90
N ARG A 58 15.83 -18.18 -5.03
CA ARG A 58 16.51 -18.78 -3.85
C ARG A 58 17.48 -19.90 -4.23
N ASP A 59 18.09 -19.83 -5.41
CA ASP A 59 19.01 -20.85 -5.88
C ASP A 59 20.43 -20.58 -5.37
N VAL A 60 20.75 -21.10 -4.19
CA VAL A 60 22.10 -21.00 -3.60
C VAL A 60 23.18 -21.72 -4.43
N ALA A 61 22.78 -22.63 -5.30
CA ALA A 61 23.68 -23.46 -6.10
C ALA A 61 23.95 -22.88 -7.49
N ASP A 62 23.27 -21.80 -7.88
CA ASP A 62 23.47 -21.19 -9.20
C ASP A 62 24.93 -20.74 -9.37
N PRO A 63 25.65 -21.22 -10.41
CA PRO A 63 27.05 -20.90 -10.62
C PRO A 63 27.30 -19.39 -10.81
N ALA A 64 26.29 -18.61 -11.22
CA ALA A 64 26.38 -17.16 -11.34
C ALA A 64 26.76 -16.48 -10.01
N LEU A 65 26.39 -17.06 -8.86
CA LEU A 65 26.73 -16.52 -7.55
C LEU A 65 28.23 -16.68 -7.24
N ALA A 66 28.83 -17.81 -7.63
CA ALA A 66 30.27 -18.03 -7.47
C ALA A 66 31.07 -17.17 -8.47
N GLU A 67 30.64 -17.16 -9.73
CA GLU A 67 31.23 -16.35 -10.80
C GLU A 67 31.19 -14.85 -10.45
N GLY A 68 30.06 -14.36 -9.95
CA GLY A 68 29.88 -12.98 -9.53
C GLY A 68 30.79 -12.56 -8.37
N ARG A 69 30.96 -13.41 -7.35
CA ARG A 69 31.86 -13.14 -6.21
C ARG A 69 33.34 -13.07 -6.62
N ALA A 70 33.73 -13.80 -7.65
CA ALA A 70 35.09 -13.78 -8.20
C ALA A 70 35.31 -12.67 -9.25
N HIS A 71 34.28 -11.92 -9.62
CA HIS A 71 34.32 -10.96 -10.72
C HIS A 71 35.27 -9.77 -10.44
N PRO A 72 36.00 -9.21 -11.43
CA PRO A 72 36.91 -8.07 -11.21
C PRO A 72 36.19 -6.74 -10.89
N ASP A 73 34.97 -6.52 -11.41
CA ASP A 73 34.17 -5.33 -11.05
C ASP A 73 33.54 -5.47 -9.66
N ALA A 74 33.83 -4.51 -8.77
CA ALA A 74 33.36 -4.51 -7.39
C ALA A 74 31.83 -4.47 -7.25
N ARG A 75 31.11 -3.85 -8.20
CA ARG A 75 29.64 -3.81 -8.19
C ARG A 75 29.07 -5.20 -8.40
N VAL A 76 29.63 -5.97 -9.32
CA VAL A 76 29.18 -7.35 -9.60
C VAL A 76 29.45 -8.26 -8.40
N ARG A 77 30.62 -8.11 -7.75
CA ARG A 77 30.93 -8.83 -6.50
C ARG A 77 29.93 -8.52 -5.39
N ALA A 78 29.68 -7.23 -5.14
CA ALA A 78 28.74 -6.79 -4.11
C ALA A 78 27.32 -7.30 -4.37
N LEU A 79 26.88 -7.33 -5.62
CA LEU A 79 25.58 -7.91 -6.00
C LEU A 79 25.51 -9.41 -5.70
N ALA A 80 26.56 -10.16 -6.03
CA ALA A 80 26.61 -11.60 -5.76
C ALA A 80 26.68 -11.91 -4.26
N GLU A 81 27.47 -11.16 -3.49
CA GLU A 81 27.55 -11.28 -2.03
C GLU A 81 26.20 -10.97 -1.37
N ARG A 82 25.55 -9.89 -1.80
CA ARG A 82 24.20 -9.54 -1.36
C ARG A 82 23.22 -10.67 -1.67
N ALA A 83 23.21 -11.18 -2.90
CA ALA A 83 22.32 -12.27 -3.30
C ALA A 83 22.50 -13.49 -2.40
N VAL A 84 23.74 -13.95 -2.19
CA VAL A 84 24.04 -15.07 -1.28
C VAL A 84 23.52 -14.81 0.13
N GLY A 85 23.82 -13.65 0.71
CA GLY A 85 23.33 -13.29 2.04
C GLY A 85 21.81 -13.24 2.13
N ARG A 86 21.12 -12.79 1.06
CA ARG A 86 19.66 -12.75 1.00
C ARG A 86 19.00 -14.11 0.86
N ILE A 87 19.69 -15.07 0.27
CA ILE A 87 19.18 -16.43 0.14
C ILE A 87 19.42 -17.22 1.45
N GLN A 88 20.61 -17.09 2.05
CA GLN A 88 21.02 -17.87 3.22
C GLN A 88 20.45 -17.38 4.55
N ASP A 89 20.25 -16.06 4.69
CA ASP A 89 19.70 -15.47 5.91
C ASP A 89 18.31 -14.86 5.63
N PRO A 90 17.24 -15.65 5.83
CA PRO A 90 15.88 -15.18 5.65
C PRO A 90 15.40 -14.27 6.77
N GLN A 91 16.13 -14.15 7.89
CA GLN A 91 15.78 -13.34 9.06
C GLN A 91 16.52 -12.00 9.13
N PHE A 92 17.31 -11.64 8.11
CA PHE A 92 17.98 -10.35 7.96
C PHE A 92 19.10 -10.06 8.97
N ALA A 93 19.47 -11.00 9.83
CA ALA A 93 20.48 -10.82 10.87
C ALA A 93 21.88 -10.51 10.31
N ALA A 94 22.28 -11.18 9.22
CA ALA A 94 23.56 -11.03 8.54
C ALA A 94 23.60 -9.83 7.59
N ARG A 95 22.45 -9.30 7.17
CA ARG A 95 22.36 -8.21 6.17
C ARG A 95 22.71 -6.82 6.71
N THR A 96 22.94 -6.68 8.01
CA THR A 96 23.43 -5.44 8.65
C THR A 96 24.92 -5.19 8.43
N GLN A 97 25.66 -6.18 7.93
CA GLN A 97 27.11 -6.12 7.73
C GLN A 97 27.51 -5.62 6.33
N GLY A 98 26.54 -5.34 5.45
CA GLY A 98 26.77 -4.81 4.10
C GLY A 98 27.11 -3.31 4.07
N PRO A 99 27.53 -2.78 2.90
CA PRO A 99 27.78 -1.36 2.75
C PRO A 99 26.56 -0.51 3.10
N ALA A 100 26.78 0.63 3.74
CA ALA A 100 25.71 1.53 4.15
C ALA A 100 24.90 2.01 2.93
N LEU A 101 23.60 1.77 2.96
CA LEU A 101 22.68 2.23 1.92
C LEU A 101 22.43 3.74 2.09
N ARG A 102 22.17 4.43 0.97
CA ARG A 102 21.85 5.86 1.01
C ARG A 102 20.58 6.07 1.85
N PRO A 103 20.62 6.97 2.87
CA PRO A 103 19.43 7.25 3.68
C PRO A 103 18.36 7.94 2.82
N PRO A 104 17.08 7.72 3.15
CA PRO A 104 15.98 8.42 2.47
C PRO A 104 16.01 9.93 2.77
N PRO A 105 15.44 10.77 1.89
CA PRO A 105 15.28 12.19 2.14
C PRO A 105 14.46 12.46 3.40
N THR A 106 14.84 13.48 4.17
CA THR A 106 14.05 13.95 5.31
C THR A 106 13.03 14.99 4.84
N TRP A 107 11.77 14.78 5.20
CA TRP A 107 10.67 15.69 4.87
C TRP A 107 10.11 16.32 6.15
N VAL A 108 9.92 17.64 6.12
CA VAL A 108 9.22 18.34 7.20
C VAL A 108 7.78 17.82 7.29
N GLU A 109 7.35 17.50 8.50
CA GLU A 109 5.99 17.06 8.76
C GLU A 109 5.04 18.29 8.75
N PRO A 110 3.96 18.29 7.94
CA PRO A 110 3.02 19.40 7.96
C PRO A 110 2.25 19.48 9.30
N ALA A 111 2.05 20.70 9.80
CA ALA A 111 1.48 20.95 11.13
C ALA A 111 0.10 20.30 11.37
N TRP A 112 -0.70 20.09 10.32
CA TRP A 112 -2.01 19.46 10.45
C TRP A 112 -1.94 18.01 10.96
N ARG A 113 -0.82 17.31 10.76
CA ARG A 113 -0.65 15.91 11.21
C ARG A 113 -0.61 15.77 12.73
N ILE A 114 -0.07 16.77 13.42
CA ILE A 114 -0.10 16.83 14.88
C ILE A 114 -1.55 16.88 15.35
N ARG A 115 -2.35 17.78 14.75
CA ARG A 115 -3.79 17.88 15.06
C ARG A 115 -4.53 16.60 14.72
N TYR A 116 -4.27 16.00 13.54
CA TYR A 116 -4.85 14.72 13.12
C TYR A 116 -4.63 13.61 14.15
N ARG A 117 -3.41 13.47 14.68
CA ARG A 117 -3.06 12.43 15.66
C ARG A 117 -3.73 12.67 17.02
N GLN A 118 -3.75 13.92 17.47
CA GLN A 118 -4.36 14.30 18.76
C GLN A 118 -5.85 13.94 18.84
N LEU A 119 -6.58 13.96 17.72
CA LEU A 119 -8.01 13.63 17.71
C LEU A 119 -8.32 12.22 18.22
N ALA A 120 -7.40 11.26 18.09
CA ALA A 120 -7.63 9.90 18.59
C ALA A 120 -7.86 9.88 20.12
N ALA A 121 -7.18 10.75 20.86
CA ALA A 121 -7.37 10.91 22.31
C ALA A 121 -8.62 11.72 22.67
N LEU A 122 -9.16 12.49 21.71
CA LEU A 122 -10.32 13.38 21.86
C LEU A 122 -11.60 12.79 21.23
N ARG A 123 -11.61 11.48 20.94
CA ARG A 123 -12.73 10.80 20.26
C ARG A 123 -14.06 10.83 21.04
N ASP A 124 -14.00 11.10 22.33
CA ASP A 124 -15.16 11.22 23.22
C ASP A 124 -15.45 12.70 23.59
N ASP A 125 -14.65 13.65 23.09
CA ASP A 125 -14.88 15.10 23.19
C ASP A 125 -15.53 15.62 21.91
N CYS A 126 -16.86 15.70 21.92
CA CYS A 126 -17.64 16.12 20.75
C CYS A 126 -17.37 17.56 20.32
N ALA A 127 -16.99 18.45 21.25
CA ALA A 127 -16.65 19.83 20.93
C ALA A 127 -15.31 19.89 20.17
N ALA A 128 -14.31 19.12 20.59
CA ALA A 128 -13.06 18.97 19.86
C ALA A 128 -13.26 18.39 18.46
N LEU A 129 -14.09 17.33 18.33
CA LEU A 129 -14.43 16.76 17.03
C LEU A 129 -15.17 17.76 16.12
N ARG A 130 -16.05 18.59 16.69
CA ARG A 130 -16.75 19.65 15.96
C ARG A 130 -15.80 20.72 15.44
N LEU A 131 -14.84 21.16 16.25
CA LEU A 131 -13.79 22.09 15.80
C LEU A 131 -12.94 21.45 14.70
N ALA A 132 -12.58 20.17 14.84
CA ALA A 132 -11.80 19.44 13.84
C ALA A 132 -12.56 19.26 12.51
N ALA A 133 -13.87 19.10 12.54
CA ALA A 133 -14.70 19.08 11.34
C ALA A 133 -14.63 20.41 10.56
N ALA A 134 -14.32 21.52 11.22
CA ALA A 134 -14.12 22.83 10.59
C ALA A 134 -12.65 23.15 10.21
N ASP A 135 -11.72 22.19 10.40
CA ASP A 135 -10.29 22.42 10.14
C ASP A 135 -10.02 22.76 8.65
N SER A 136 -8.99 23.57 8.39
CA SER A 136 -8.59 23.90 7.01
C SER A 136 -8.00 22.70 6.25
N ALA A 137 -7.45 21.73 6.95
CA ALA A 137 -6.86 20.52 6.38
C ALA A 137 -7.90 19.41 6.25
N TRP A 138 -8.15 18.98 5.00
CA TRP A 138 -9.03 17.85 4.68
C TRP A 138 -8.81 16.60 5.52
N PRO A 139 -7.57 16.13 5.75
CA PRO A 139 -7.33 14.95 6.58
C PRO A 139 -7.92 15.08 7.99
N VAL A 140 -7.82 16.25 8.60
CA VAL A 140 -8.31 16.52 9.97
C VAL A 140 -9.84 16.52 9.99
N ARG A 141 -10.47 17.16 8.98
CA ARG A 141 -11.94 17.14 8.81
C ARG A 141 -12.48 15.72 8.69
N LEU A 142 -11.90 14.93 7.79
CA LEU A 142 -12.35 13.55 7.56
C LEU A 142 -12.14 12.68 8.79
N ARG A 143 -11.03 12.89 9.52
CA ARG A 143 -10.74 12.17 10.76
C ARG A 143 -11.79 12.41 11.83
N ALA A 144 -12.32 13.63 11.95
CA ALA A 144 -13.40 13.93 12.89
C ALA A 144 -14.64 13.07 12.63
N ALA A 145 -15.06 12.95 11.37
CA ALA A 145 -16.20 12.09 10.98
C ALA A 145 -15.91 10.60 11.21
N GLN A 146 -14.68 10.14 11.01
CA GLN A 146 -14.28 8.76 11.26
C GLN A 146 -14.30 8.39 12.75
N LEU A 147 -13.94 9.34 13.63
CA LEU A 147 -13.78 9.11 15.06
C LEU A 147 -15.06 9.30 15.87
N VAL A 148 -16.09 9.96 15.31
CA VAL A 148 -17.32 10.21 16.05
C VAL A 148 -17.99 8.91 16.49
N ARG A 149 -18.53 8.93 17.72
CA ARG A 149 -19.18 7.81 18.40
C ARG A 149 -20.58 8.19 18.85
N GLY A 150 -21.38 7.19 19.20
CA GLY A 150 -22.75 7.39 19.72
C GLY A 150 -22.84 8.33 20.92
N SER A 151 -21.77 8.51 21.70
CA SER A 151 -21.69 9.52 22.77
C SER A 151 -21.90 10.96 22.28
N CYS A 152 -21.68 11.23 20.99
CA CYS A 152 -21.92 12.54 20.38
C CYS A 152 -23.30 12.70 19.74
N ALA A 153 -24.24 11.79 19.98
CA ALA A 153 -25.61 11.89 19.46
C ALA A 153 -26.35 13.17 19.89
N GLY A 154 -26.01 13.73 21.06
CA GLY A 154 -26.61 14.98 21.56
C GLY A 154 -25.96 16.28 21.06
N ASP A 155 -24.87 16.24 20.28
CA ASP A 155 -24.24 17.44 19.74
C ASP A 155 -24.91 17.86 18.42
N GLU A 156 -25.97 18.66 18.53
CA GLU A 156 -26.75 19.13 17.37
C GLU A 156 -25.90 19.86 16.33
N ALA A 157 -24.91 20.64 16.77
CA ALA A 157 -24.06 21.41 15.86
C ALA A 157 -23.13 20.50 15.03
N LEU A 158 -22.65 19.40 15.63
CA LEU A 158 -21.89 18.37 14.93
C LEU A 158 -22.78 17.62 13.93
N VAL A 159 -23.97 17.20 14.34
CA VAL A 159 -24.97 16.56 13.45
C VAL A 159 -25.32 17.46 12.27
N GLN A 160 -25.61 18.73 12.51
CA GLN A 160 -25.89 19.72 11.47
C GLN A 160 -24.70 19.91 10.52
N THR A 161 -23.47 19.84 11.03
CA THR A 161 -22.26 19.92 10.21
C THR A 161 -22.16 18.75 9.23
N PHE A 162 -22.37 17.51 9.69
CA PHE A 162 -22.36 16.33 8.82
C PHE A 162 -23.55 16.31 7.84
N ALA A 163 -24.74 16.69 8.29
CA ALA A 163 -25.90 16.81 7.42
C ALA A 163 -25.66 17.86 6.31
N ARG A 164 -25.01 18.99 6.64
CA ARG A 164 -24.59 20.00 5.66
C ARG A 164 -23.59 19.42 4.66
N TRP A 165 -22.62 18.63 5.09
CA TRP A 165 -21.68 17.98 4.17
C TRP A 165 -22.37 17.09 3.14
N ILE A 166 -23.39 16.34 3.56
CA ILE A 166 -24.19 15.53 2.61
C ILE A 166 -24.93 16.42 1.62
N ARG A 167 -25.57 17.51 2.09
CA ARG A 167 -26.32 18.43 1.23
C ARG A 167 -25.42 19.17 0.23
N GLU A 168 -24.24 19.58 0.65
CA GLU A 168 -23.28 20.34 -0.16
C GLU A 168 -22.35 19.44 -1.01
N MET A 169 -22.46 18.12 -0.86
CA MET A 169 -21.70 17.18 -1.68
C MET A 169 -22.00 17.41 -3.17
N PRO A 170 -20.96 17.52 -4.04
CA PRO A 170 -21.17 17.76 -5.46
C PRO A 170 -21.96 16.64 -6.12
N THR A 171 -22.71 16.97 -7.16
CA THR A 171 -23.40 15.99 -8.02
C THR A 171 -22.44 15.26 -8.96
N ASP A 172 -21.37 15.93 -9.38
CA ASP A 172 -20.22 15.31 -10.05
C ASP A 172 -19.11 15.00 -9.04
N VAL A 173 -19.18 13.80 -8.46
CA VAL A 173 -18.20 13.30 -7.49
C VAL A 173 -16.87 12.90 -8.13
N SER A 174 -16.77 12.91 -9.46
CA SER A 174 -15.50 12.67 -10.15
C SER A 174 -14.51 13.83 -9.99
N ARG A 175 -14.96 14.99 -9.51
CA ARG A 175 -14.16 16.20 -9.32
C ARG A 175 -14.10 16.57 -7.85
N ARG A 176 -12.88 16.76 -7.36
CA ARG A 176 -12.61 17.45 -6.11
C ARG A 176 -12.83 18.95 -6.31
N PRO A 177 -13.77 19.57 -5.59
CA PRO A 177 -13.97 21.01 -5.67
C PRO A 177 -12.76 21.75 -5.06
N ARG A 178 -12.44 22.92 -5.61
CA ARG A 178 -11.47 23.85 -5.00
C ARG A 178 -12.16 24.56 -3.84
N GLY A 179 -11.94 24.06 -2.63
CA GLY A 179 -12.72 24.47 -1.46
C GLY A 179 -14.09 23.78 -1.40
N GLY A 180 -14.80 23.87 -0.28
CA GLY A 180 -16.13 23.28 -0.10
C GLY A 180 -16.14 21.88 0.51
N VAL A 181 -17.14 21.06 0.12
CA VAL A 181 -17.35 19.68 0.60
C VAL A 181 -17.01 18.67 -0.51
N SER A 182 -16.09 17.73 -0.25
CA SER A 182 -15.76 16.67 -1.20
C SER A 182 -16.72 15.48 -1.05
N TRP A 183 -16.75 14.58 -2.04
CA TRP A 183 -17.55 13.35 -1.92
C TRP A 183 -17.10 12.49 -0.74
N GLN A 184 -15.79 12.44 -0.43
CA GLN A 184 -15.26 11.72 0.73
C GLN A 184 -15.86 12.26 2.03
N ALA A 185 -16.02 13.57 2.14
CA ALA A 185 -16.63 14.20 3.30
C ALA A 185 -18.12 13.86 3.41
N GLY A 186 -18.89 13.93 2.32
CA GLY A 186 -20.29 13.50 2.30
C GLY A 186 -20.46 12.01 2.66
N ALA A 187 -19.60 11.15 2.12
CA ALA A 187 -19.61 9.70 2.36
C ALA A 187 -19.26 9.35 3.82
N GLN A 188 -18.21 9.97 4.38
CA GLN A 188 -17.84 9.80 5.79
C GLN A 188 -18.91 10.40 6.72
N ALA A 189 -19.54 11.52 6.34
CA ALA A 189 -20.65 12.12 7.06
C ALA A 189 -21.87 11.18 7.13
N LEU A 190 -22.20 10.43 6.06
CA LEU A 190 -23.28 9.45 6.08
C LEU A 190 -23.01 8.36 7.14
N VAL A 191 -21.80 7.81 7.16
CA VAL A 191 -21.40 6.78 8.13
C VAL A 191 -21.35 7.36 9.55
N ALA A 192 -20.89 8.60 9.71
CA ALA A 192 -20.90 9.31 10.98
C ALA A 192 -22.33 9.48 11.51
N LEU A 193 -23.24 10.02 10.70
CA LEU A 193 -24.66 10.19 11.05
C LEU A 193 -25.32 8.85 11.36
N ALA A 194 -24.99 7.76 10.66
CA ALA A 194 -25.53 6.45 10.99
C ALA A 194 -25.22 6.02 12.45
N ARG A 195 -24.16 6.55 13.07
CA ARG A 195 -23.81 6.30 14.49
C ARG A 195 -24.46 7.27 15.47
N VAL A 196 -24.58 8.54 15.10
CA VAL A 196 -24.98 9.62 16.04
C VAL A 196 -26.38 10.17 15.82
N ALA A 197 -26.91 10.02 14.61
CA ALA A 197 -28.18 10.59 14.16
C ALA A 197 -28.81 9.64 13.10
N PRO A 198 -29.26 8.42 13.52
CA PRO A 198 -29.66 7.38 12.57
C PRO A 198 -30.81 7.78 11.64
N GLN A 199 -31.72 8.65 12.10
CA GLN A 199 -32.86 9.07 11.30
C GLN A 199 -32.45 10.01 10.16
N GLU A 200 -31.52 10.92 10.43
CA GLU A 200 -30.90 11.82 9.48
C GLU A 200 -30.12 11.03 8.42
N ALA A 201 -29.40 9.99 8.85
CA ALA A 201 -28.72 9.08 7.93
C ALA A 201 -29.72 8.36 7.02
N ARG A 202 -30.82 7.82 7.55
CA ARG A 202 -31.87 7.15 6.75
C ARG A 202 -32.45 8.05 5.66
N TRP A 203 -32.71 9.32 5.96
CA TRP A 203 -33.18 10.27 4.94
C TRP A 203 -32.16 10.53 3.84
N ALA A 204 -30.87 10.45 4.16
CA ALA A 204 -29.80 10.62 3.19
C ALA A 204 -29.51 9.36 2.35
N MET A 205 -29.85 8.15 2.83
CA MET A 205 -29.48 6.87 2.22
C MET A 205 -29.78 6.78 0.72
N ALA A 206 -30.98 7.20 0.30
CA ALA A 206 -31.43 7.08 -1.09
C ALA A 206 -30.49 7.75 -2.10
N ARG A 207 -29.86 8.88 -1.71
CA ARG A 207 -28.89 9.58 -2.54
C ARG A 207 -27.64 8.72 -2.79
N PHE A 208 -27.21 7.94 -1.81
CA PHE A 208 -25.97 7.17 -1.89
C PHE A 208 -26.18 5.79 -2.48
N THR A 209 -27.26 5.08 -2.14
CA THR A 209 -27.54 3.71 -2.62
C THR A 209 -27.79 3.64 -4.12
N SER A 210 -28.23 4.74 -4.73
CA SER A 210 -28.54 4.83 -6.17
C SER A 210 -27.54 5.66 -6.95
N ASP A 211 -26.46 6.15 -6.33
CA ASP A 211 -25.47 6.97 -7.03
C ASP A 211 -24.71 6.14 -8.08
N ARG A 212 -24.27 6.80 -9.15
CA ARG A 212 -23.44 6.19 -10.19
C ARG A 212 -22.05 5.79 -9.68
N ASP A 213 -21.50 6.51 -8.71
CA ASP A 213 -20.18 6.23 -8.15
C ASP A 213 -20.25 5.08 -7.15
N ALA A 214 -19.50 4.02 -7.44
CA ALA A 214 -19.44 2.82 -6.62
C ALA A 214 -18.91 3.09 -5.20
N HIS A 215 -18.07 4.10 -4.99
CA HIS A 215 -17.57 4.43 -3.64
C HIS A 215 -18.71 4.94 -2.77
N LEU A 216 -19.60 5.79 -3.28
CA LEU A 216 -20.76 6.24 -2.53
C LEU A 216 -21.66 5.08 -2.13
N ARG A 217 -21.88 4.12 -3.03
CA ARG A 217 -22.65 2.89 -2.74
C ARG A 217 -21.95 1.99 -1.72
N GLN A 218 -20.62 1.87 -1.74
CA GLN A 218 -19.86 1.17 -0.69
C GLN A 218 -20.01 1.83 0.69
N TYR A 219 -19.95 3.17 0.76
CA TYR A 219 -20.19 3.91 2.00
C TYR A 219 -21.66 3.79 2.46
N ALA A 220 -22.62 3.69 1.53
CA ALA A 220 -24.00 3.37 1.84
C ALA A 220 -24.12 1.97 2.48
N ALA A 221 -23.40 0.95 2.01
CA ALA A 221 -23.39 -0.37 2.63
C ALA A 221 -22.87 -0.31 4.08
N ARG A 222 -21.79 0.44 4.33
CA ARG A 222 -21.24 0.66 5.69
C ARG A 222 -22.24 1.36 6.60
N ALA A 223 -22.94 2.38 6.10
CA ALA A 223 -24.00 3.06 6.84
C ALA A 223 -25.21 2.14 7.09
N ALA A 224 -25.65 1.37 6.10
CA ALA A 224 -26.74 0.41 6.24
C ALA A 224 -26.46 -0.63 7.32
N ALA A 225 -25.23 -1.12 7.43
CA ALA A 225 -24.83 -2.04 8.49
C ALA A 225 -24.95 -1.42 9.89
N LEU A 226 -24.52 -0.17 10.07
CA LEU A 226 -24.69 0.57 11.33
C LEU A 226 -26.18 0.81 11.66
N LEU A 227 -27.00 1.06 10.64
CA LEU A 227 -28.45 1.23 10.76
C LEU A 227 -29.22 -0.08 10.91
N GLN A 228 -28.54 -1.23 10.85
CA GLN A 228 -29.15 -2.58 10.82
C GLN A 228 -30.14 -2.77 9.65
N ASP A 229 -29.93 -2.06 8.55
CA ASP A 229 -30.79 -2.08 7.36
C ASP A 229 -30.40 -3.23 6.42
N THR A 230 -30.94 -4.41 6.71
CA THR A 230 -30.71 -5.61 5.90
C THR A 230 -31.36 -5.55 4.52
N VAL A 231 -32.38 -4.69 4.31
CA VAL A 231 -33.03 -4.53 3.00
C VAL A 231 -32.07 -3.84 2.04
N THR A 232 -31.48 -2.72 2.46
CA THR A 232 -30.47 -2.02 1.68
C THR A 232 -29.22 -2.87 1.46
N LEU A 233 -28.76 -3.61 2.48
CA LEU A 233 -27.61 -4.50 2.31
C LEU A 233 -27.87 -5.63 1.30
N ARG A 234 -29.07 -6.22 1.29
CA ARG A 234 -29.49 -7.19 0.27
C ARG A 234 -29.51 -6.60 -1.14
N GLN A 235 -29.91 -5.33 -1.28
CA GLN A 235 -29.84 -4.61 -2.56
C GLN A 235 -28.38 -4.45 -3.01
N LEU A 236 -27.51 -3.93 -2.13
CA LEU A 236 -26.12 -3.62 -2.44
C LEU A 236 -25.26 -4.88 -2.62
N ALA A 237 -25.59 -5.99 -1.95
CA ALA A 237 -24.94 -7.28 -2.18
C ALA A 237 -25.23 -7.87 -3.57
N ARG A 238 -26.27 -7.38 -4.26
CA ARG A 238 -26.59 -7.69 -5.65
C ARG A 238 -26.12 -6.62 -6.64
N ASP A 239 -25.37 -5.61 -6.17
CA ASP A 239 -24.90 -4.53 -7.03
C ASP A 239 -24.07 -5.08 -8.19
N ARG A 240 -24.17 -4.41 -9.33
CA ARG A 240 -23.41 -4.79 -10.53
C ARG A 240 -21.92 -4.52 -10.40
N ASP A 241 -21.53 -3.60 -9.52
CA ASP A 241 -20.14 -3.30 -9.22
C ASP A 241 -19.61 -4.25 -8.15
N ASP A 242 -18.57 -5.00 -8.48
CA ASP A 242 -18.03 -6.03 -7.59
C ASP A 242 -17.47 -5.45 -6.28
N ASN A 243 -17.02 -4.19 -6.23
CA ASN A 243 -16.55 -3.59 -4.98
C ASN A 243 -17.72 -3.25 -4.04
N VAL A 244 -18.87 -2.84 -4.59
CA VAL A 244 -20.08 -2.59 -3.80
C VAL A 244 -20.61 -3.90 -3.21
N ALA A 245 -20.70 -4.94 -4.04
CA ALA A 245 -21.13 -6.26 -3.59
C ALA A 245 -20.15 -6.85 -2.56
N GLU A 246 -18.84 -6.75 -2.80
CA GLU A 246 -17.80 -7.20 -1.89
C GLU A 246 -17.86 -6.50 -0.52
N THR A 247 -18.18 -5.21 -0.48
CA THR A 247 -18.37 -4.49 0.79
C THR A 247 -19.67 -4.93 1.50
N ALA A 248 -20.76 -5.15 0.76
CA ALA A 248 -22.07 -5.42 1.35
C ALA A 248 -22.26 -6.86 1.85
N ILE A 249 -21.70 -7.86 1.15
CA ILE A 249 -21.83 -9.28 1.49
C ILE A 249 -21.39 -9.62 2.93
N PRO A 250 -20.16 -9.29 3.38
CA PRO A 250 -19.72 -9.62 4.73
C PRO A 250 -20.53 -8.87 5.79
N LEU A 251 -20.89 -7.60 5.52
CA LEU A 251 -21.75 -6.82 6.41
C LEU A 251 -23.14 -7.46 6.57
N LEU A 252 -23.76 -7.92 5.47
CA LEU A 252 -25.01 -8.65 5.52
C LEU A 252 -24.86 -9.95 6.30
N ARG A 253 -23.83 -10.75 5.99
CA ARG A 253 -23.53 -12.03 6.66
C ARG A 253 -23.36 -11.86 8.18
N THR A 254 -22.75 -10.77 8.64
CA THR A 254 -22.64 -10.44 10.07
C THR A 254 -24.01 -10.23 10.72
N LEU A 255 -24.95 -9.57 10.04
CA LEU A 255 -26.27 -9.26 10.60
C LEU A 255 -27.25 -10.43 10.51
N THR A 256 -27.18 -11.23 9.45
CA THR A 256 -28.24 -12.20 9.12
C THR A 256 -27.85 -13.65 9.35
N GLY A 257 -26.61 -13.92 9.75
CA GLY A 257 -26.16 -15.30 9.80
C GLY A 257 -26.18 -15.92 8.38
N HIS A 258 -26.59 -17.18 8.30
CA HIS A 258 -26.77 -17.91 7.04
C HIS A 258 -28.13 -17.69 6.35
N ALA A 259 -28.94 -16.73 6.82
CA ALA A 259 -30.29 -16.51 6.26
C ALA A 259 -30.28 -16.05 4.78
N ASP A 260 -29.18 -15.45 4.34
CA ASP A 260 -29.02 -14.88 2.99
C ASP A 260 -28.04 -15.69 2.11
N ASP A 261 -27.71 -16.93 2.49
CA ASP A 261 -26.74 -17.76 1.76
C ASP A 261 -27.10 -17.98 0.29
N ALA A 262 -28.39 -18.00 -0.07
CA ALA A 262 -28.77 -18.13 -1.48
C ALA A 262 -28.24 -16.97 -2.34
N LEU A 263 -28.16 -15.76 -1.76
CA LEU A 263 -27.57 -14.58 -2.39
C LEU A 263 -26.06 -14.75 -2.53
N PHE A 264 -25.38 -15.18 -1.46
CA PHE A 264 -23.93 -15.37 -1.46
C PHE A 264 -23.51 -16.48 -2.43
N VAL A 265 -24.25 -17.59 -2.48
CA VAL A 265 -24.03 -18.68 -3.46
C VAL A 265 -24.17 -18.16 -4.89
N ALA A 266 -25.17 -17.31 -5.18
CA ALA A 266 -25.30 -16.70 -6.50
C ALA A 266 -24.08 -15.82 -6.85
N ALA A 267 -23.52 -15.09 -5.88
CA ALA A 267 -22.33 -14.26 -6.07
C ALA A 267 -21.05 -15.06 -6.38
N LEU A 268 -20.99 -16.36 -6.08
CA LEU A 268 -19.88 -17.24 -6.49
C LEU A 268 -19.76 -17.41 -8.02
N SER A 269 -20.81 -17.05 -8.77
CA SER A 269 -20.79 -17.06 -10.24
C SER A 269 -20.12 -15.83 -10.87
N ARG A 270 -19.80 -14.81 -10.07
CA ARG A 270 -19.18 -13.57 -10.53
C ARG A 270 -17.74 -13.81 -11.03
N GLU A 271 -17.25 -12.84 -11.80
CA GLU A 271 -15.91 -12.87 -12.40
C GLU A 271 -14.85 -12.20 -11.52
N GLY A 272 -15.24 -11.16 -10.75
CA GLY A 272 -14.34 -10.42 -9.87
C GLY A 272 -13.87 -11.23 -8.67
N ALA A 273 -12.55 -11.34 -8.50
CA ALA A 273 -11.94 -12.11 -7.41
C ALA A 273 -12.36 -11.62 -6.02
N GLN A 274 -12.51 -10.30 -5.85
CA GLN A 274 -12.88 -9.67 -4.58
C GLN A 274 -14.28 -10.08 -4.11
N VAL A 275 -15.28 -10.05 -5.00
CA VAL A 275 -16.67 -10.40 -4.65
C VAL A 275 -16.81 -11.91 -4.47
N VAL A 276 -16.10 -12.70 -5.27
CA VAL A 276 -16.11 -14.17 -5.15
C VAL A 276 -15.45 -14.60 -3.83
N ARG A 277 -14.35 -13.96 -3.43
CA ARG A 277 -13.71 -14.17 -2.13
C ARG A 277 -14.70 -13.90 -0.99
N ALA A 278 -15.32 -12.72 -0.98
CA ALA A 278 -16.29 -12.35 0.06
C ALA A 278 -17.51 -13.28 0.09
N ALA A 279 -18.02 -13.70 -1.07
CA ALA A 279 -19.10 -14.67 -1.18
C ALA A 279 -18.69 -16.04 -0.62
N ALA A 280 -17.50 -16.54 -0.95
CA ALA A 280 -16.98 -17.81 -0.47
C ALA A 280 -16.79 -17.82 1.05
N GLU A 281 -16.23 -16.75 1.61
CA GLU A 281 -16.14 -16.56 3.06
C GLU A 281 -17.54 -16.55 3.71
N ALA A 282 -18.52 -15.86 3.10
CA ALA A 282 -19.87 -15.76 3.65
C ALA A 282 -20.63 -17.10 3.68
N VAL A 283 -20.43 -17.96 2.68
CA VAL A 283 -21.07 -19.30 2.62
C VAL A 283 -20.31 -20.38 3.37
N THR A 284 -19.11 -20.10 3.89
CA THR A 284 -18.35 -21.07 4.68
C THR A 284 -19.16 -21.46 5.92
N GLY A 285 -19.40 -22.77 6.11
CA GLY A 285 -20.25 -23.29 7.18
C GLY A 285 -21.76 -23.29 6.87
N SER A 286 -22.16 -22.93 5.64
CA SER A 286 -23.56 -23.00 5.20
C SER A 286 -24.13 -24.41 5.29
N ALA A 287 -25.39 -24.53 5.72
CA ALA A 287 -26.15 -25.78 5.66
C ALA A 287 -26.74 -26.07 4.26
N ARG A 288 -26.57 -25.17 3.28
CA ARG A 288 -27.10 -25.36 1.93
C ARG A 288 -26.30 -26.40 1.16
N GLY A 289 -26.99 -27.40 0.61
CA GLY A 289 -26.37 -28.45 -0.20
C GLY A 289 -25.72 -27.97 -1.51
N ASP A 290 -26.10 -26.80 -2.03
CA ASP A 290 -25.55 -26.23 -3.27
C ASP A 290 -24.33 -25.33 -3.07
N ALA A 291 -24.02 -24.90 -1.83
CA ALA A 291 -22.93 -23.97 -1.54
C ALA A 291 -21.54 -24.57 -1.87
N GLY A 292 -21.24 -25.75 -1.35
CA GLY A 292 -19.97 -26.45 -1.63
C GLY A 292 -19.76 -26.73 -3.12
N PRO A 293 -20.74 -27.33 -3.83
CA PRO A 293 -20.67 -27.52 -5.28
C PRO A 293 -20.51 -26.21 -6.08
N ALA A 294 -21.14 -25.11 -5.67
CA ALA A 294 -20.97 -23.82 -6.32
C ALA A 294 -19.56 -23.24 -6.10
N ALA A 295 -19.03 -23.36 -4.88
CA ALA A 295 -17.66 -22.94 -4.56
C ALA A 295 -16.62 -23.77 -5.33
N GLN A 296 -16.83 -25.08 -5.46
CA GLN A 296 -15.99 -25.96 -6.26
C GLN A 296 -15.94 -25.55 -7.74
N ARG A 297 -17.10 -25.31 -8.37
CA ARG A 297 -17.16 -24.82 -9.76
C ARG A 297 -16.48 -23.48 -9.91
N ALA A 298 -16.58 -22.59 -8.93
CA ALA A 298 -15.86 -21.32 -8.94
C ALA A 298 -14.35 -21.51 -8.80
N PHE A 299 -13.89 -22.39 -7.91
CA PHE A 299 -12.46 -22.71 -7.78
C PHE A 299 -11.88 -23.20 -9.11
N GLU A 300 -12.57 -24.12 -9.80
CA GLU A 300 -12.16 -24.64 -11.11
C GLU A 300 -12.02 -23.53 -12.16
N ARG A 301 -12.93 -22.54 -12.18
CA ARG A 301 -12.80 -21.38 -13.09
C ARG A 301 -11.58 -20.53 -12.77
N PHE A 302 -11.32 -20.26 -11.50
CA PHE A 302 -10.26 -19.36 -11.06
C PHE A 302 -8.86 -19.99 -11.15
N VAL A 303 -8.72 -21.28 -10.84
CA VAL A 303 -7.41 -21.96 -10.90
C VAL A 303 -6.85 -22.01 -12.33
N GLN A 304 -7.72 -22.12 -13.33
CA GLN A 304 -7.32 -22.17 -14.75
C GLN A 304 -6.83 -20.82 -15.29
N ARG A 305 -7.16 -19.70 -14.64
CA ARG A 305 -6.69 -18.36 -15.05
C ARG A 305 -5.20 -18.15 -14.81
N ALA A 306 -4.57 -18.99 -13.98
CA ALA A 306 -3.17 -18.88 -13.60
C ALA A 306 -2.79 -17.47 -13.08
N ASN A 307 -3.71 -16.79 -12.41
CA ASN A 307 -3.51 -15.46 -11.87
C ASN A 307 -3.13 -15.54 -10.38
N ALA A 308 -1.89 -15.18 -10.05
CA ALA A 308 -1.40 -15.19 -8.67
C ALA A 308 -2.19 -14.25 -7.75
N SER A 309 -2.65 -13.10 -8.25
CA SER A 309 -3.43 -12.12 -7.48
C SER A 309 -4.76 -12.69 -6.99
N GLU A 310 -5.29 -13.74 -7.63
CA GLU A 310 -6.54 -14.39 -7.24
C GLU A 310 -6.36 -15.47 -6.16
N ARG A 311 -5.16 -15.63 -5.59
CA ARG A 311 -4.85 -16.64 -4.56
C ARG A 311 -5.89 -16.67 -3.42
N ASP A 312 -6.18 -15.53 -2.81
CA ASP A 312 -7.07 -15.48 -1.65
C ASP A 312 -8.51 -15.88 -2.01
N ALA A 313 -8.98 -15.53 -3.21
CA ALA A 313 -10.28 -16.00 -3.70
C ALA A 313 -10.28 -17.52 -3.86
N ARG A 314 -9.24 -18.12 -4.44
CA ARG A 314 -9.11 -19.58 -4.57
C ARG A 314 -9.06 -20.29 -3.22
N LEU A 315 -8.33 -19.73 -2.25
CA LEU A 315 -8.25 -20.28 -0.90
C LEU A 315 -9.61 -20.22 -0.19
N ALA A 316 -10.33 -19.09 -0.29
CA ALA A 316 -11.68 -18.95 0.25
C ALA A 316 -12.66 -19.95 -0.41
N LEU A 317 -12.54 -20.16 -1.72
CA LEU A 317 -13.36 -21.13 -2.46
C LEU A 317 -13.09 -22.58 -2.03
N LEU A 318 -11.82 -22.96 -1.82
CA LEU A 318 -11.48 -24.28 -1.29
C LEU A 318 -12.07 -24.46 0.12
N ALA A 319 -11.93 -23.47 1.00
CA ALA A 319 -12.51 -23.52 2.34
C ALA A 319 -14.03 -23.67 2.30
N ALA A 320 -14.72 -22.90 1.47
CA ALA A 320 -16.17 -22.99 1.26
C ALA A 320 -16.61 -24.35 0.67
N ALA A 321 -15.75 -25.00 -0.11
CA ALA A 321 -15.97 -26.35 -0.63
C ALA A 321 -15.58 -27.47 0.35
N GLY A 322 -15.08 -27.14 1.55
CA GLY A 322 -14.61 -28.13 2.53
C GLY A 322 -13.30 -28.83 2.11
N ARG A 323 -12.49 -28.18 1.26
CA ARG A 323 -11.24 -28.71 0.69
C ARG A 323 -10.02 -28.03 1.31
N PRO A 324 -8.88 -28.72 1.45
CA PRO A 324 -7.68 -28.15 2.03
C PRO A 324 -6.98 -27.17 1.07
N ALA A 325 -6.33 -26.15 1.63
CA ALA A 325 -5.56 -25.16 0.88
C ALA A 325 -4.42 -25.74 0.02
N SER A 326 -3.92 -26.94 0.36
CA SER A 326 -2.87 -27.66 -0.39
C SER A 326 -3.26 -28.07 -1.81
N GLU A 327 -4.54 -27.94 -2.15
CA GLU A 327 -5.08 -28.22 -3.48
C GLU A 327 -5.04 -26.99 -4.41
N ASP A 328 -4.69 -25.80 -3.92
CA ASP A 328 -4.40 -24.65 -4.79
C ASP A 328 -3.10 -24.87 -5.56
N ARG A 329 -3.24 -25.33 -6.81
CA ARG A 329 -2.13 -25.62 -7.72
C ARG A 329 -2.33 -24.92 -9.07
N PRO A 330 -2.24 -23.59 -9.12
CA PRO A 330 -2.39 -22.86 -10.38
C PRO A 330 -1.24 -23.22 -11.34
N PRO A 331 -1.45 -23.16 -12.66
CA PRO A 331 -0.39 -23.35 -13.64
C PRO A 331 0.80 -22.41 -13.38
N PRO A 332 2.06 -22.88 -13.57
CA PRO A 332 3.22 -22.05 -13.33
C PRO A 332 3.29 -20.91 -14.35
N VAL A 333 3.55 -19.69 -13.87
CA VAL A 333 3.76 -18.52 -14.74
C VAL A 333 5.25 -18.19 -14.78
N ARG A 334 5.84 -18.14 -15.99
CA ARG A 334 7.25 -17.77 -16.15
C ARG A 334 7.42 -16.27 -15.98
N ALA A 335 8.15 -15.84 -14.96
CA ALA A 335 8.59 -14.47 -14.82
C ALA A 335 9.82 -14.21 -15.71
N THR A 336 9.80 -13.11 -16.46
CA THR A 336 10.97 -12.59 -17.20
C THR A 336 11.62 -11.46 -16.44
N LEU A 337 12.95 -11.43 -16.43
CA LEU A 337 13.72 -10.34 -15.84
C LEU A 337 13.39 -9.01 -16.54
N PRO A 338 12.90 -7.97 -15.83
CA PRO A 338 12.67 -6.66 -16.44
C PRO A 338 13.96 -6.08 -17.04
N ARG A 339 13.87 -5.43 -18.20
CA ARG A 339 15.03 -4.91 -18.95
C ARG A 339 15.90 -3.98 -18.12
N GLU A 340 15.28 -3.16 -17.28
CA GLU A 340 15.95 -2.14 -16.48
C GLU A 340 16.60 -2.70 -15.21
N ALA A 341 16.33 -3.95 -14.83
CA ALA A 341 16.80 -4.54 -13.57
C ALA A 341 18.32 -4.55 -13.46
N VAL A 342 19.01 -4.98 -14.52
CA VAL A 342 20.49 -5.00 -14.55
C VAL A 342 21.05 -3.58 -14.41
N ALA A 343 20.49 -2.61 -15.14
CA ALA A 343 20.97 -1.23 -15.07
C ALA A 343 20.78 -0.62 -13.68
N LEU A 344 19.61 -0.85 -13.07
CA LEU A 344 19.30 -0.41 -11.71
C LEU A 344 20.22 -1.06 -10.66
N ALA A 345 20.45 -2.38 -10.77
CA ALA A 345 21.36 -3.12 -9.89
C ALA A 345 22.80 -2.59 -9.98
N LEU A 346 23.20 -2.07 -11.14
CA LEU A 346 24.52 -1.47 -11.37
C LEU A 346 24.62 0.01 -10.99
N GLY A 347 23.59 0.56 -10.35
CA GLY A 347 23.59 1.91 -9.81
C GLY A 347 23.11 2.99 -10.78
N ARG A 348 22.51 2.62 -11.93
CA ARG A 348 21.87 3.63 -12.81
C ARG A 348 20.72 4.28 -12.06
N GLU A 349 20.79 5.60 -11.88
CA GLU A 349 19.68 6.34 -11.31
C GLU A 349 18.56 6.50 -12.35
N LEU A 350 17.38 5.97 -12.02
CA LEU A 350 16.16 6.16 -12.80
C LEU A 350 15.12 6.84 -11.93
N ARG A 351 14.29 7.66 -12.56
CA ARG A 351 13.22 8.39 -11.88
C ARG A 351 11.90 8.23 -12.63
N LEU A 352 10.81 8.26 -11.87
CA LEU A 352 9.44 8.33 -12.36
C LEU A 352 8.83 9.67 -11.95
N ARG A 353 8.00 10.24 -12.81
CA ARG A 353 7.12 11.36 -12.47
C ARG A 353 5.69 10.85 -12.38
N VAL A 354 5.09 11.02 -11.20
CA VAL A 354 3.66 10.79 -10.98
C VAL A 354 2.93 12.10 -11.22
N THR A 355 1.94 12.08 -12.10
CA THR A 355 1.07 13.23 -12.38
C THR A 355 -0.33 12.92 -11.87
N MET A 356 -0.84 13.74 -10.95
CA MET A 356 -2.21 13.61 -10.46
C MET A 356 -3.20 14.24 -11.45
N ASP A 357 -4.41 13.68 -11.55
CA ASP A 357 -5.48 14.26 -12.37
C ASP A 357 -5.89 15.62 -11.80
N LYS A 358 -6.21 16.59 -12.68
CA LYS A 358 -6.67 17.93 -12.25
C LYS A 358 -7.97 17.87 -11.44
N ARG A 359 -8.79 16.84 -11.69
CA ARG A 359 -10.00 16.53 -10.93
C ARG A 359 -9.68 16.03 -9.52
N SER A 360 -8.45 15.61 -9.25
CA SER A 360 -7.94 15.15 -7.95
C SER A 360 -6.90 16.11 -7.36
N GLY A 361 -7.08 17.42 -7.56
CA GLY A 361 -6.16 18.45 -7.07
C GLY A 361 -4.95 18.73 -7.98
N GLY A 362 -4.56 17.77 -8.82
CA GLY A 362 -3.43 17.91 -9.73
C GLY A 362 -2.07 17.95 -9.04
N GLY A 363 -1.06 18.48 -9.73
CA GLY A 363 0.32 18.48 -9.26
C GLY A 363 1.10 17.23 -9.68
N THR A 364 2.39 17.25 -9.37
CA THR A 364 3.34 16.19 -9.71
C THR A 364 4.31 15.94 -8.55
N PHE A 365 4.72 14.70 -8.38
CA PHE A 365 5.85 14.34 -7.53
C PHE A 365 6.77 13.39 -8.28
N ASP A 366 8.08 13.51 -8.02
CA ASP A 366 9.09 12.67 -8.64
C ASP A 366 9.60 11.64 -7.65
N VAL A 367 9.76 10.41 -8.15
CA VAL A 367 10.22 9.24 -7.41
C VAL A 367 11.56 8.81 -7.97
N ARG A 368 12.57 8.69 -7.10
CA ARG A 368 13.84 8.03 -7.42
C ARG A 368 13.74 6.55 -7.11
N LEU A 369 14.14 5.71 -8.06
CA LEU A 369 14.12 4.26 -7.88
C LEU A 369 15.30 3.79 -7.02
N ARG A 370 15.03 2.85 -6.11
CA ARG A 370 16.02 2.25 -5.20
C ARG A 370 16.56 0.93 -5.76
N GLY A 371 17.24 1.02 -6.90
CA GLY A 371 17.90 -0.13 -7.53
C GLY A 371 19.03 -0.76 -6.69
N ASP A 372 19.56 0.01 -5.73
CA ASP A 372 20.49 -0.46 -4.70
C ASP A 372 19.83 -1.39 -3.66
N VAL A 373 18.51 -1.27 -3.49
CA VAL A 373 17.71 -2.06 -2.53
C VAL A 373 16.95 -3.17 -3.24
N ALA A 374 16.13 -2.81 -4.24
CA ALA A 374 15.14 -3.67 -4.85
C ALA A 374 15.16 -3.52 -6.38
N PRO A 375 16.23 -3.96 -7.06
CA PRO A 375 16.40 -3.78 -8.49
C PRO A 375 15.31 -4.47 -9.33
N LEU A 376 14.81 -5.64 -8.95
CA LEU A 376 13.77 -6.35 -9.72
C LEU A 376 12.42 -5.64 -9.61
N MET A 377 12.03 -5.30 -8.38
CA MET A 377 10.77 -4.63 -8.07
C MET A 377 10.75 -3.23 -8.68
N ALA A 378 11.81 -2.45 -8.48
CA ALA A 378 11.91 -1.10 -9.05
C ALA A 378 11.87 -1.14 -10.58
N ALA A 379 12.54 -2.12 -11.23
CA ALA A 379 12.50 -2.26 -12.67
C ALA A 379 11.13 -2.67 -13.20
N ARG A 380 10.42 -3.58 -12.52
CA ARG A 380 9.05 -3.95 -12.89
C ARG A 380 8.13 -2.73 -12.84
N LEU A 381 8.17 -1.97 -11.75
CA LEU A 381 7.31 -0.78 -11.60
C LEU A 381 7.66 0.31 -12.62
N TYR A 382 8.94 0.46 -12.96
CA TYR A 382 9.37 1.34 -14.05
C TYR A 382 8.80 0.91 -15.40
N ALA A 383 8.88 -0.38 -15.72
CA ALA A 383 8.34 -0.94 -16.96
C ALA A 383 6.82 -0.76 -17.03
N LEU A 384 6.09 -1.10 -15.96
CA LEU A 384 4.64 -0.90 -15.86
C LEU A 384 4.25 0.58 -16.05
N ALA A 385 5.00 1.51 -15.44
CA ALA A 385 4.77 2.95 -15.63
C ALA A 385 5.06 3.41 -17.06
N ARG A 386 6.15 2.92 -17.67
CA ARG A 386 6.49 3.19 -19.07
C ARG A 386 5.38 2.72 -20.01
N ASP A 387 4.82 1.55 -19.74
CA ASP A 387 3.81 0.89 -20.56
C ASP A 387 2.38 1.38 -20.25
N GLY A 388 2.24 2.33 -19.32
CA GLY A 388 0.98 3.03 -19.04
C GLY A 388 0.03 2.32 -18.07
N TYR A 389 0.48 1.26 -17.39
CA TYR A 389 -0.36 0.46 -16.47
C TYR A 389 -1.06 1.30 -15.39
N TYR A 390 -0.39 2.32 -14.85
CA TYR A 390 -0.90 3.15 -13.76
C TYR A 390 -1.82 4.30 -14.20
N ASP A 391 -2.03 4.47 -15.51
CA ASP A 391 -2.80 5.60 -16.02
C ASP A 391 -4.29 5.44 -15.69
N GLY A 392 -4.87 6.47 -15.06
CA GLY A 392 -6.27 6.46 -14.64
C GLY A 392 -6.55 5.61 -13.40
N LEU A 393 -5.55 4.93 -12.82
CA LEU A 393 -5.73 4.17 -11.59
C LEU A 393 -5.95 5.07 -10.38
N ARG A 394 -6.54 4.49 -9.33
CA ARG A 394 -6.92 5.21 -8.12
C ARG A 394 -6.01 4.90 -6.93
N TRP A 395 -5.89 5.89 -6.06
CA TRP A 395 -5.47 5.70 -4.67
C TRP A 395 -6.65 5.18 -3.87
N HIS A 396 -6.74 3.86 -3.70
CA HIS A 396 -7.92 3.22 -3.11
C HIS A 396 -7.88 3.18 -1.59
N ARG A 397 -6.72 3.42 -0.97
CA ARG A 397 -6.58 3.45 0.49
C ARG A 397 -5.67 4.60 0.90
N VAL A 398 -6.15 5.41 1.85
CA VAL A 398 -5.43 6.57 2.38
C VAL A 398 -5.57 6.58 3.89
N GLU A 399 -4.48 6.25 4.57
CA GLU A 399 -4.35 6.35 6.02
C GLU A 399 -3.40 7.48 6.35
N HIS A 400 -3.95 8.67 6.63
CA HIS A 400 -3.17 9.90 6.66
C HIS A 400 -2.01 9.90 7.68
N ASP A 401 -2.04 9.07 8.73
CA ASP A 401 -0.93 8.89 9.67
C ASP A 401 -0.20 7.56 9.50
N PHE A 402 -0.20 7.00 8.28
CA PHE A 402 0.48 5.74 7.99
C PHE A 402 0.99 5.71 6.53
N VAL A 403 0.13 5.37 5.57
CA VAL A 403 0.47 5.23 4.15
C VAL A 403 -0.69 5.64 3.24
N ILE A 404 -0.37 6.00 1.99
CA ILE A 404 -1.34 5.97 0.88
C ILE A 404 -1.00 4.81 -0.04
N GLN A 405 -1.99 4.10 -0.56
CA GLN A 405 -1.83 2.89 -1.35
C GLN A 405 -2.63 2.97 -2.66
N GLY A 406 -1.99 2.52 -3.75
CA GLY A 406 -2.52 2.56 -5.11
C GLY A 406 -1.93 1.43 -5.97
N GLY A 407 -2.19 1.46 -7.28
CA GLY A 407 -1.67 0.48 -8.24
C GLY A 407 -2.57 -0.73 -8.54
N SER A 408 -3.75 -0.78 -7.92
CA SER A 408 -4.80 -1.75 -8.23
C SER A 408 -5.70 -1.27 -9.38
N PRO A 409 -5.89 -2.07 -10.45
CA PRO A 409 -6.88 -1.78 -11.50
C PRO A 409 -8.32 -1.79 -10.98
N GLY A 410 -8.61 -2.61 -9.97
CA GLY A 410 -9.93 -2.68 -9.35
C GLY A 410 -10.16 -1.63 -8.26
N ALA A 411 -9.16 -0.80 -7.96
CA ALA A 411 -9.16 0.11 -6.81
C ALA A 411 -9.51 -0.62 -5.49
N ASN A 412 -8.94 -1.82 -5.31
CA ASN A 412 -9.08 -2.66 -4.11
C ASN A 412 -7.84 -3.55 -3.94
N GLU A 413 -7.75 -4.27 -2.82
CA GLU A 413 -6.57 -5.08 -2.48
C GLU A 413 -6.43 -6.38 -3.30
N TYR A 414 -7.52 -6.88 -3.90
CA TYR A 414 -7.62 -8.24 -4.46
C TYR A 414 -7.53 -8.30 -6.00
N VAL A 415 -7.47 -7.13 -6.66
CA VAL A 415 -7.33 -7.02 -8.11
C VAL A 415 -5.98 -6.38 -8.42
N GLY A 416 -5.08 -7.12 -9.05
CA GLY A 416 -3.71 -6.69 -9.30
C GLY A 416 -3.09 -7.34 -10.53
N LEU A 417 -1.76 -7.31 -10.59
CA LEU A 417 -1.02 -7.96 -11.67
C LEU A 417 -1.02 -9.48 -11.45
N ALA A 418 -1.17 -10.24 -12.53
CA ALA A 418 -1.29 -11.70 -12.44
C ALA A 418 -0.05 -12.43 -11.92
N GLN A 419 1.09 -11.75 -11.83
CA GLN A 419 2.36 -12.31 -11.41
C GLN A 419 2.84 -11.64 -10.13
N TYR A 420 3.14 -12.43 -9.11
CA TYR A 420 3.88 -11.95 -7.96
C TYR A 420 5.38 -11.85 -8.24
N LEU A 421 6.03 -10.99 -7.48
CA LEU A 421 7.47 -10.97 -7.26
C LEU A 421 7.75 -11.32 -5.82
N ARG A 422 8.94 -11.92 -5.65
CA ARG A 422 9.57 -12.09 -4.36
C ARG A 422 9.84 -10.74 -3.70
N ASP A 423 9.83 -10.70 -2.37
CA ASP A 423 10.26 -9.52 -1.64
C ASP A 423 11.78 -9.32 -1.75
N GLU A 424 12.22 -8.09 -2.05
CA GLU A 424 13.62 -7.66 -2.08
C GLU A 424 13.96 -6.85 -0.83
N LEU A 425 13.83 -7.52 0.31
CA LEU A 425 13.91 -6.91 1.62
C LEU A 425 15.35 -6.46 1.96
N GLY A 426 15.48 -5.30 2.60
CA GLY A 426 16.76 -4.64 2.89
C GLY A 426 16.79 -3.93 4.24
N THR A 427 17.87 -3.20 4.51
CA THR A 427 18.08 -2.44 5.76
C THR A 427 17.63 -0.99 5.68
N VAL A 428 17.08 -0.55 4.53
CA VAL A 428 16.55 0.81 4.38
C VAL A 428 15.30 0.96 5.23
N PRO A 429 15.21 2.01 6.08
CA PRO A 429 14.04 2.23 6.89
C PRO A 429 12.85 2.70 6.04
N HIS A 430 11.64 2.31 6.44
CA HIS A 430 10.38 2.84 5.96
C HIS A 430 10.14 4.25 6.53
N ALA A 431 10.96 5.21 6.10
CA ALA A 431 10.85 6.61 6.48
C ALA A 431 9.78 7.34 5.64
N ARG A 432 9.32 8.49 6.11
CA ARG A 432 8.41 9.38 5.36
C ARG A 432 8.95 9.66 3.95
N GLY A 433 8.11 9.49 2.94
CA GLY A 433 8.45 9.67 1.53
C GLY A 433 9.08 8.46 0.85
N THR A 434 9.38 7.37 1.56
CA THR A 434 9.77 6.10 0.91
C THR A 434 8.55 5.40 0.32
N LEU A 435 8.76 4.65 -0.76
CA LEU A 435 7.73 3.86 -1.45
C LEU A 435 7.97 2.37 -1.21
N GLY A 436 6.95 1.72 -0.68
CA GLY A 436 6.95 0.29 -0.38
C GLY A 436 6.07 -0.51 -1.35
N MET A 437 6.39 -1.79 -1.53
CA MET A 437 5.53 -2.76 -2.23
C MET A 437 4.41 -3.20 -1.30
N SER A 438 3.16 -3.18 -1.77
CA SER A 438 2.04 -3.75 -1.02
C SER A 438 2.00 -5.26 -1.26
N THR A 439 1.80 -6.03 -0.20
CA THR A 439 1.78 -7.50 -0.25
C THR A 439 0.64 -8.03 0.61
N ARG A 440 0.19 -9.25 0.33
CA ARG A 440 -0.80 -10.03 1.12
C ARG A 440 -0.14 -11.23 1.79
N GLY A 441 1.06 -10.99 2.32
CA GLY A 441 2.00 -11.99 2.80
C GLY A 441 3.30 -11.97 2.00
N HIS A 442 4.33 -12.62 2.52
CA HIS A 442 5.64 -12.62 1.87
C HIS A 442 5.58 -13.14 0.43
N ASP A 443 6.39 -12.53 -0.42
CA ASP A 443 6.57 -12.91 -1.83
C ASP A 443 5.27 -12.83 -2.65
N THR A 444 4.40 -11.87 -2.32
CA THR A 444 3.15 -11.59 -3.05
C THR A 444 3.08 -10.18 -3.64
N GLY A 445 4.23 -9.52 -3.81
CA GLY A 445 4.30 -8.18 -4.38
C GLY A 445 3.88 -8.19 -5.85
N ASP A 446 2.88 -7.40 -6.21
CA ASP A 446 2.36 -7.33 -7.58
C ASP A 446 2.73 -5.99 -8.25
N ALA A 447 1.74 -5.14 -8.50
CA ALA A 447 1.88 -3.79 -9.01
C ALA A 447 1.29 -2.75 -8.05
N GLN A 448 0.77 -3.17 -6.89
CA GLN A 448 0.23 -2.33 -5.85
C GLN A 448 1.36 -1.85 -4.93
N TRP A 449 1.35 -0.57 -4.61
CA TRP A 449 2.42 0.04 -3.82
C TRP A 449 1.85 1.12 -2.94
N PHE A 450 2.67 1.53 -1.96
CA PHE A 450 2.30 2.57 -1.02
C PHE A 450 3.40 3.61 -0.85
N VAL A 451 3.03 4.80 -0.41
CA VAL A 451 3.96 5.85 0.02
C VAL A 451 3.84 6.02 1.53
N ASN A 452 4.96 5.96 2.24
CA ASN A 452 5.02 6.23 3.67
C ASN A 452 4.75 7.71 3.93
N LEU A 453 3.70 8.00 4.70
CA LEU A 453 3.32 9.37 5.08
C LEU A 453 4.01 9.83 6.37
N ARG A 454 4.62 8.91 7.12
CA ARG A 454 5.44 9.12 8.32
C ARG A 454 6.50 8.02 8.37
N ASP A 455 7.37 8.09 9.39
CA ASP A 455 8.28 6.99 9.67
C ASP A 455 7.50 5.81 10.27
N ASN A 456 7.66 4.64 9.65
CA ASN A 456 6.90 3.42 9.88
C ASN A 456 7.84 2.23 10.15
N ALA A 457 8.63 2.30 11.23
CA ALA A 457 9.61 1.26 11.58
C ALA A 457 9.00 -0.16 11.69
N ARG A 458 7.70 -0.27 11.94
CA ARG A 458 6.96 -1.55 11.94
C ARG A 458 6.88 -2.25 10.58
N LEU A 459 7.27 -1.58 9.49
CA LEU A 459 7.31 -2.13 8.15
C LEU A 459 8.73 -2.54 7.74
N ASP A 460 9.74 -2.14 8.53
CA ASP A 460 11.13 -2.42 8.24
C ASP A 460 11.34 -3.93 8.16
N ARG A 461 12.04 -4.37 7.11
CA ARG A 461 12.38 -5.79 6.85
C ARG A 461 11.18 -6.70 6.54
N ASP A 462 9.95 -6.19 6.59
CA ASP A 462 8.76 -6.94 6.19
C ASP A 462 8.26 -6.54 4.80
N TYR A 463 8.56 -5.31 4.36
CA TYR A 463 8.13 -4.79 3.06
C TYR A 463 9.30 -4.29 2.23
N THR A 464 9.19 -4.46 0.91
CA THR A 464 10.23 -4.03 -0.04
C THR A 464 10.16 -2.53 -0.27
N VAL A 465 11.24 -1.79 0.03
CA VAL A 465 11.40 -0.38 -0.38
C VAL A 465 11.98 -0.33 -1.79
N TRP A 466 11.19 0.15 -2.76
CA TRP A 466 11.59 0.18 -4.17
C TRP A 466 11.86 1.59 -4.71
N GLY A 467 11.44 2.62 -3.97
CA GLY A 467 11.58 4.01 -4.40
C GLY A 467 11.51 5.00 -3.24
N GLU A 468 11.76 6.26 -3.55
CA GLU A 468 11.60 7.38 -2.62
C GLU A 468 11.19 8.66 -3.36
N VAL A 469 10.32 9.45 -2.74
CA VAL A 469 9.94 10.77 -3.22
C VAL A 469 11.14 11.72 -3.09
N VAL A 470 11.52 12.36 -4.18
CA VAL A 470 12.61 13.35 -4.23
C VAL A 470 12.13 14.77 -4.52
N SER A 471 10.90 14.93 -4.99
CA SER A 471 10.25 16.24 -5.15
C SER A 471 8.73 16.10 -5.02
N GLY A 472 8.05 17.13 -4.53
CA GLY A 472 6.58 17.16 -4.51
C GLY A 472 5.90 16.41 -3.36
N ILE A 473 6.54 16.23 -2.19
CA ILE A 473 5.90 15.56 -1.03
C ILE A 473 4.56 16.21 -0.61
N ALA A 474 4.41 17.52 -0.81
CA ALA A 474 3.17 18.22 -0.51
C ALA A 474 1.99 17.76 -1.40
N VAL A 475 2.28 17.30 -2.63
CA VAL A 475 1.26 16.67 -3.50
C VAL A 475 0.83 15.34 -2.88
N VAL A 476 1.77 14.54 -2.38
CA VAL A 476 1.51 13.27 -1.70
C VAL A 476 0.63 13.46 -0.46
N ASP A 477 0.94 14.46 0.37
CA ASP A 477 0.15 14.79 1.57
C ASP A 477 -1.30 15.22 1.26
N GLY A 478 -1.57 15.71 0.05
CA GLY A 478 -2.88 16.17 -0.38
C GLY A 478 -3.76 15.08 -1.02
N ILE A 479 -3.25 13.86 -1.21
CA ILE A 479 -4.00 12.77 -1.83
C ILE A 479 -5.09 12.29 -0.87
N LEU A 480 -6.31 12.11 -1.39
CA LEU A 480 -7.44 11.51 -0.66
C LEU A 480 -7.87 10.20 -1.35
N GLU A 481 -8.63 9.39 -0.63
CA GLU A 481 -9.22 8.16 -1.15
C GLU A 481 -9.98 8.42 -2.47
N GLY A 482 -9.78 7.54 -3.44
CA GLY A 482 -10.38 7.56 -4.77
C GLY A 482 -9.73 8.55 -5.75
N ASP A 483 -8.71 9.29 -5.34
CA ASP A 483 -7.99 10.19 -6.26
C ASP A 483 -7.36 9.47 -7.44
N LEU A 484 -7.36 10.15 -8.58
CA LEU A 484 -6.90 9.61 -9.86
C LEU A 484 -5.45 9.99 -10.15
N ILE A 485 -4.67 8.97 -10.46
CA ILE A 485 -3.39 9.11 -11.14
C ILE A 485 -3.71 9.43 -12.60
N LYS A 486 -3.28 10.59 -13.10
CA LYS A 486 -3.41 10.90 -14.53
C LYS A 486 -2.49 10.01 -15.34
N LYS A 487 -1.24 9.93 -14.92
CA LYS A 487 -0.21 9.07 -15.53
C LYS A 487 1.04 8.99 -14.65
N ILE A 488 1.80 7.91 -14.82
CA ILE A 488 3.17 7.80 -14.29
C ILE A 488 4.10 7.59 -15.48
N ARG A 489 5.19 8.38 -15.59
CA ARG A 489 6.13 8.25 -16.70
C ARG A 489 7.58 8.28 -16.25
N PRO A 490 8.46 7.52 -16.93
CA PRO A 490 9.88 7.73 -16.84
C PRO A 490 10.27 9.19 -17.06
N LEU A 491 11.09 9.73 -16.17
CA LEU A 491 11.83 10.95 -16.46
C LEU A 491 13.02 10.58 -17.33
N ARG A 492 13.19 11.32 -18.43
CA ARG A 492 14.42 11.21 -19.22
C ARG A 492 15.57 11.70 -18.33
N PRO A 493 16.67 10.93 -18.22
CA PRO A 493 17.83 11.30 -17.43
C PRO A 493 18.46 12.60 -17.95
#